data_AF-A0A0N8RY68-F1
#
_entry.id   AF-A0A0N8RY68-F1
#
_cell.length_a   1.000
_cell.length_b   1.000
_cell.length_c   1.000
_cell.angle_alpha   90.00
_cell.angle_beta   90.00
_cell.angle_gamma   90.00
#
_symmetry.space_group_name_H-M   'P 1'
#
loop_
_entity.id
_entity.type
_entity.pdbx_description
1 polymer ?
#
loop_
_entity_poly.entity_id
_entity_poly.type
_entity_poly.pdbx_seq_one_letter_code
_entity_poly.pdbx_strand_id
1 'polypeptide(L)'
;MLNTPHLREQWLSEVEAMRVRIIDMRTRLVEVLAQKVSGRDFSFILRQSGMFSYTGLTPQQVDELKDVHGIYMLRSGRVCMAGLNEGNIDKVCNAIASLFTH
;
A
#
# COMPACT_ATOMS: atom_id res chain seq x y z
N MET A 1 18.56 13.73 22.96
CA MET A 1 18.78 14.70 21.86
C MET A 1 19.50 13.97 20.73
N LEU A 2 19.06 14.12 19.48
CA LEU A 2 19.75 13.62 18.27
C LEU A 2 21.11 14.32 17.99
N ASN A 3 21.71 14.94 19.02
CA ASN A 3 22.97 15.70 18.93
C ASN A 3 24.21 14.80 19.08
N THR A 4 24.03 13.50 19.34
CA THR A 4 25.12 12.51 19.30
C THR A 4 25.26 11.98 17.88
N PRO A 5 26.40 12.15 17.20
CA PRO A 5 26.58 11.73 15.80
C PRO A 5 26.16 10.28 15.53
N HIS A 6 26.53 9.36 16.42
CA HIS A 6 26.18 7.94 16.31
C HIS A 6 24.66 7.68 16.34
N LEU A 7 23.91 8.35 17.23
CA LEU A 7 22.45 8.20 17.32
C LEU A 7 21.75 8.78 16.09
N ARG A 8 22.32 9.84 15.50
CA ARG A 8 21.80 10.43 14.25
C ARG A 8 22.02 9.49 13.07
N GLU A 9 23.20 8.88 12.95
CA GLU A 9 23.50 7.90 11.90
C GLU A 9 22.59 6.68 11.99
N GLN A 10 22.40 6.13 13.19
CA GLN A 10 21.47 5.02 13.41
C GLN A 10 20.06 5.41 12.99
N TRP A 11 19.57 6.56 13.45
CA TRP A 11 18.24 7.04 13.09
C TRP A 11 18.06 7.24 11.57
N LEU A 12 19.06 7.81 10.88
CA LEU A 12 19.03 7.96 9.43
C LEU A 12 18.97 6.61 8.71
N SER A 13 19.73 5.62 9.17
CA SER A 13 19.71 4.27 8.62
C SER A 13 18.35 3.58 8.80
N GLU A 14 17.75 3.69 9.98
CA GLU A 14 16.43 3.13 10.27
C GLU A 14 15.33 3.80 9.41
N VAL A 15 15.35 5.12 9.28
CA VAL A 15 14.41 5.86 8.44
C VAL A 15 14.55 5.47 6.96
N GLU A 16 15.78 5.31 6.48
CA GLU A 16 16.03 4.89 5.10
C GLU A 16 15.52 3.46 4.85
N ALA A 17 15.75 2.53 5.77
CA ALA A 17 15.22 1.16 5.67
C ALA A 17 13.68 1.16 5.63
N MET A 18 13.02 1.98 6.45
CA MET A 18 11.56 2.14 6.42
C MET A 18 11.07 2.73 5.09
N ARG A 19 11.80 3.71 4.53
CA ARG A 19 11.48 4.32 3.23
C ARG A 19 11.55 3.31 2.10
N VAL A 20 12.63 2.52 2.04
CA VAL A 20 12.81 1.47 1.03
C VAL A 20 11.69 0.44 1.11
N ARG A 21 11.37 -0.05 2.31
CA ARG A 21 10.26 -1.01 2.51
C ARG A 21 8.92 -0.49 2.00
N ILE A 22 8.60 0.79 2.20
CA ILE A 22 7.36 1.40 1.71
C ILE A 22 7.33 1.43 0.17
N ILE A 23 8.47 1.71 -0.47
CA ILE A 23 8.60 1.70 -1.93
C ILE A 23 8.44 0.28 -2.46
N ASP A 24 9.06 -0.71 -1.84
CA ASP A 24 8.97 -2.10 -2.27
C ASP A 24 7.53 -2.63 -2.18
N MET A 25 6.83 -2.34 -1.07
CA MET A 25 5.41 -2.69 -0.92
C MET A 25 4.51 -2.00 -1.95
N ARG A 26 4.85 -0.76 -2.34
CA ARG A 26 4.14 -0.02 -3.38
C ARG A 26 4.33 -0.67 -4.75
N THR A 27 5.57 -0.99 -5.10
CA THR A 27 5.90 -1.69 -6.34
C THR A 27 5.18 -3.03 -6.41
N ARG A 28 5.30 -3.83 -5.35
CA ARG A 28 4.68 -5.15 -5.28
C ARG A 28 3.16 -5.09 -5.40
N LEU A 29 2.51 -4.12 -4.76
CA LEU A 29 1.06 -3.95 -4.84
C LEU A 29 0.62 -3.69 -6.29
N VAL A 30 1.33 -2.82 -7.02
CA VAL A 30 1.00 -2.49 -8.41
C VAL A 30 1.26 -3.69 -9.32
N GLU A 31 2.36 -4.40 -9.15
CA GLU A 31 2.68 -5.61 -9.94
C GLU A 31 1.61 -6.69 -9.80
N VAL A 32 1.23 -7.02 -8.56
CA VAL A 32 0.24 -8.08 -8.30
C VAL A 32 -1.14 -7.65 -8.78
N LEU A 33 -1.52 -6.38 -8.63
CA LEU A 33 -2.80 -5.88 -9.15
C LEU A 33 -2.84 -5.86 -10.68
N ALA A 34 -1.76 -5.46 -11.34
CA ALA A 34 -1.68 -5.47 -12.81
C ALA A 34 -1.81 -6.91 -13.38
N GLN A 35 -1.34 -7.91 -12.65
CA GLN A 35 -1.50 -9.32 -13.03
C GLN A 35 -2.93 -9.84 -12.83
N LYS A 36 -3.63 -9.36 -11.79
CA LYS A 36 -4.95 -9.88 -11.40
C LYS A 36 -6.12 -9.14 -12.04
N VAL A 37 -5.97 -7.85 -12.33
CA VAL A 37 -7.03 -6.98 -12.85
C VAL A 37 -6.62 -6.51 -14.23
N SER A 38 -6.90 -7.34 -15.24
CA SER A 38 -6.64 -7.00 -16.63
C SER A 38 -7.51 -5.82 -17.07
N GLY A 39 -6.90 -4.79 -17.67
CA GLY A 39 -7.63 -3.64 -18.23
C GLY A 39 -7.71 -2.41 -17.32
N ARG A 40 -7.09 -2.43 -16.13
CA ARG A 40 -6.98 -1.25 -15.27
C ARG A 40 -5.53 -0.90 -14.99
N ASP A 41 -5.20 0.38 -15.12
CA ASP A 41 -3.86 0.89 -14.83
C ASP A 41 -3.76 1.34 -13.37
N PHE A 42 -2.90 0.69 -12.59
CA PHE A 42 -2.55 1.07 -11.21
C PHE A 42 -1.17 1.76 -11.11
N SER A 43 -0.49 2.03 -12.23
CA SER A 43 0.85 2.63 -12.27
C SER A 43 0.92 4.01 -11.62
N PHE A 44 -0.21 4.74 -11.54
CA PHE A 44 -0.31 6.02 -10.84
C PHE A 44 -0.01 5.91 -9.34
N ILE A 45 -0.13 4.73 -8.73
CA ILE A 45 0.26 4.48 -7.33
C ILE A 45 1.78 4.57 -7.18
N LEU A 46 2.58 4.17 -8.19
CA LEU A 46 4.04 4.26 -8.14
C LEU A 46 4.55 5.70 -8.12
N ARG A 47 3.80 6.64 -8.72
CA ARG A 47 4.17 8.07 -8.78
C ARG A 47 3.91 8.81 -7.47
N GLN A 48 3.13 8.22 -6.57
CA GLN A 48 2.81 8.81 -5.27
C GLN A 48 3.96 8.59 -4.27
N SER A 49 4.16 9.56 -3.38
CA SER A 49 5.22 9.54 -2.37
C SER A 49 4.65 9.57 -0.96
N GLY A 50 5.43 9.07 0.00
CA GLY A 50 5.07 9.03 1.41
C GLY A 50 4.35 7.74 1.83
N MET A 51 3.78 7.78 3.03
CA MET A 51 3.20 6.62 3.71
C MET A 51 1.84 6.19 3.15
N PHE A 52 1.14 7.09 2.46
CA PHE A 52 -0.22 6.86 1.99
C PHE A 52 -0.26 6.77 0.47
N SER A 53 -1.29 6.10 -0.03
CA SER A 53 -1.62 6.06 -1.46
C SER A 53 -3.11 6.12 -1.65
N TYR A 54 -3.55 6.79 -2.71
CA TYR A 54 -4.91 6.70 -3.22
C TYR A 54 -4.98 5.55 -4.21
N THR A 55 -5.90 4.61 -3.96
CA THR A 55 -6.13 3.41 -4.77
C THR A 55 -7.12 3.65 -5.92
N GLY A 56 -7.87 4.75 -5.88
CA GLY A 56 -8.96 5.01 -6.84
C GLY A 56 -10.19 4.13 -6.64
N LEU A 57 -10.31 3.46 -5.50
CA LEU A 57 -11.50 2.70 -5.11
C LEU A 57 -12.64 3.64 -4.71
N THR A 58 -13.87 3.27 -5.08
CA THR A 58 -15.07 4.00 -4.65
C THR A 58 -15.38 3.70 -3.18
N PRO A 59 -16.17 4.56 -2.49
CA PRO A 59 -16.61 4.28 -1.12
C PRO A 59 -17.30 2.93 -0.97
N GLN A 60 -18.10 2.51 -1.97
CA GLN A 60 -18.79 1.22 -1.99
C GLN A 60 -17.79 0.05 -2.01
N GLN A 61 -16.76 0.15 -2.86
CA GLN A 61 -15.69 -0.85 -2.92
C GLN A 61 -14.89 -0.93 -1.61
N VAL A 62 -14.67 0.21 -0.95
CA VAL A 62 -14.01 0.24 0.37
C VAL A 62 -14.89 -0.39 1.45
N ASP A 63 -16.19 -0.11 1.44
CA ASP A 63 -17.13 -0.69 2.39
C ASP A 63 -17.20 -2.23 2.19
N GLU A 64 -17.18 -2.73 0.95
CA GLU A 64 -17.10 -4.17 0.64
C GLU A 64 -15.80 -4.82 1.10
N LEU A 65 -14.63 -4.18 0.87
CA LEU A 65 -13.34 -4.66 1.37
C LEU A 65 -13.34 -4.84 2.89
N LYS A 66 -14.01 -3.94 3.59
CA LYS A 66 -14.16 -4.02 5.05
C LYS A 66 -15.08 -5.16 5.44
N ASP A 67 -16.27 -5.25 4.87
CA ASP A 67 -17.32 -6.15 5.33
C ASP A 67 -17.08 -7.61 4.90
N VAL A 68 -16.51 -7.83 3.71
CA VAL A 68 -16.27 -9.18 3.16
C VAL A 68 -14.86 -9.69 3.48
N HIS A 69 -13.85 -8.81 3.39
CA HIS A 69 -12.44 -9.22 3.48
C HIS A 69 -11.76 -8.79 4.79
N GLY A 70 -12.43 -7.99 5.64
CA GLY A 70 -11.84 -7.49 6.88
C GLY A 70 -10.69 -6.51 6.66
N ILE A 71 -10.62 -5.85 5.49
CA ILE A 71 -9.57 -4.90 5.15
C ILE A 71 -10.06 -3.48 5.38
N TYR A 72 -9.41 -2.77 6.30
CA TYR A 72 -9.81 -1.43 6.71
C TYR A 72 -8.95 -0.37 6.02
N MET A 73 -9.61 0.52 5.28
CA MET A 73 -8.99 1.70 4.68
C MET A 73 -9.94 2.89 4.73
N LEU A 74 -9.45 4.10 4.42
CA LEU A 74 -10.33 5.26 4.42
C LEU A 74 -11.31 5.17 3.25
N ARG A 75 -12.57 5.55 3.49
CA ARG A 75 -13.63 5.62 2.46
C ARG A 75 -13.28 6.51 1.26
N SER A 76 -12.25 7.36 1.38
CA SER A 76 -11.68 8.13 0.27
C SER A 76 -10.78 7.30 -0.67
N GLY A 77 -10.64 5.99 -0.44
CA GLY A 77 -9.72 5.13 -1.19
C GLY A 77 -8.26 5.25 -0.72
N ARG A 78 -7.98 5.97 0.37
CA ARG A 78 -6.62 6.16 0.91
C ARG A 78 -6.19 4.96 1.75
N VAL A 79 -5.11 4.31 1.34
CA VAL A 79 -4.47 3.17 2.03
C VAL A 79 -3.15 3.59 2.67
N CYS A 80 -2.81 2.96 3.80
CA CYS A 80 -1.51 3.11 4.46
C CYS A 80 -0.54 2.03 3.96
N MET A 81 0.48 2.42 3.20
CA MET A 81 1.49 1.51 2.65
C MET A 81 2.35 0.87 3.74
N ALA A 82 2.52 1.56 4.87
CA ALA A 82 3.26 0.99 6.00
C ALA A 82 2.54 -0.21 6.65
N GLY A 83 1.21 -0.32 6.51
CA GLY A 83 0.43 -1.47 6.98
C GLY A 83 0.55 -2.72 6.10
N LEU A 84 1.13 -2.58 4.90
CA LEU A 84 1.40 -3.69 4.01
C LEU A 84 2.75 -4.33 4.34
N ASN A 85 2.80 -5.65 4.20
CA ASN A 85 4.00 -6.47 4.34
C ASN A 85 3.86 -7.72 3.45
N GLU A 86 4.95 -8.47 3.31
CA GLU A 86 4.99 -9.68 2.48
C GLU A 86 3.95 -10.73 2.90
N GLY A 87 3.59 -10.80 4.18
CA GLY A 87 2.60 -11.75 4.69
C GLY A 87 1.14 -11.39 4.39
N ASN A 88 0.84 -10.13 4.05
CA ASN A 88 -0.54 -9.68 3.80
C ASN A 88 -0.78 -9.10 2.40
N ILE A 89 0.28 -8.76 1.65
CA ILE A 89 0.14 -8.07 0.36
C ILE A 89 -0.70 -8.85 -0.64
N ASP A 90 -0.49 -10.16 -0.74
CA ASP A 90 -1.23 -11.00 -1.67
C ASP A 90 -2.72 -11.08 -1.29
N LYS A 91 -3.04 -11.14 0.01
CA LYS A 91 -4.43 -11.13 0.51
C LYS A 91 -5.12 -9.81 0.15
N VAL A 92 -4.44 -8.69 0.35
CA VAL A 92 -4.97 -7.37 0.01
C VAL A 92 -5.19 -7.23 -1.49
N CYS A 93 -4.21 -7.63 -2.31
CA CYS A 93 -4.35 -7.57 -3.76
C CYS A 93 -5.46 -8.50 -4.28
N ASN A 94 -5.63 -9.69 -3.69
CA ASN A 94 -6.74 -10.60 -4.01
C ASN A 94 -8.10 -9.98 -3.71
N ALA A 95 -8.24 -9.37 -2.53
CA ALA A 95 -9.49 -8.71 -2.13
C ALA A 95 -9.80 -7.48 -3.00
N ILE A 96 -8.78 -6.72 -3.42
CA ILE A 96 -9.00 -5.62 -4.37
C ILE A 96 -9.41 -6.16 -5.74
N ALA A 97 -8.80 -7.26 -6.20
CA ALA A 97 -9.12 -7.86 -7.49
C ALA A 97 -10.54 -8.43 -7.56
N SER A 98 -11.07 -9.01 -6.46
CA SER A 98 -12.44 -9.51 -6.43
C SER A 98 -13.48 -8.43 -6.69
N LEU A 99 -13.22 -7.17 -6.30
CA LEU A 99 -14.12 -6.03 -6.56
C LEU A 99 -14.28 -5.69 -8.05
N PHE A 100 -13.41 -6.19 -8.91
CA PHE A 100 -13.43 -5.95 -10.36
C PHE A 100 -13.87 -7.18 -11.17
N THR A 101 -14.10 -8.31 -10.51
CA THR A 101 -14.47 -9.56 -11.19
C THR A 101 -16.00 -9.70 -11.15
N HIS A 102 -16.69 -8.97 -12.03
CA HIS A 102 -18.12 -9.11 -12.30
C HIS A 102 -18.38 -9.10 -13.81
#